data_AF-A0AA85KA81-F1
#
_entry.id   AF-A0AA85KA81-F1
#
_cell.length_a   1.000
_cell.length_b   1.000
_cell.length_c   1.000
_cell.angle_alpha   90.00
_cell.angle_beta   90.00
_cell.angle_gamma   90.00
#
_symmetry.space_group_name_H-M   'P 1'
#
loop_
_entity.id
_entity.type
_entity.pdbx_description
1 polymer ?
#
loop_
_entity_poly.entity_id
_entity_poly.type
_entity_poly.pdbx_seq_one_letter_code
_entity_poly.pdbx_strand_id
1 'polypeptide(L)'
;MVKLELSEYHYFDDILIDLKLTPDDVEIPIPKYFVNENFRALRDREHFLEHILSSLKADEEKSEEVQMTLDQAIRLIQRHERARQGRIRAKFMREIRQQEEVEKSKGEDRKTYTQEEAAIIFQKIWRGFCCRKKVHAMRNEELVWLGMVPSNLHHIAQKSSITKLADRVDAVRRVTQNIYEQEYQQALVKVKEKIRDTEGPDMRETMRDQMRQWFIECRDATGRFPDYPEEGEGGSAAIFKEKTPEELERELKEKEEASQKGKGKDKGKAKKPSPKKDDKQKKKKKGEDEQEGFKMSPSAFLGDLHEGCHNYQ
;
A
#
# COMPACT_ATOMS: atom_id res chain seq x y z
N MET A 1 37.09 -38.82 3.24
CA MET A 1 35.84 -39.54 3.57
C MET A 1 34.76 -38.49 3.78
N VAL A 2 34.32 -37.84 2.71
CA VAL A 2 33.23 -36.85 2.74
C VAL A 2 32.30 -37.28 1.63
N LYS A 3 31.31 -38.11 1.99
CA LYS A 3 30.16 -38.33 1.11
C LYS A 3 29.48 -36.98 1.05
N LEU A 4 29.54 -36.32 -0.10
CA LEU A 4 28.71 -35.16 -0.40
C LEU A 4 27.26 -35.62 -0.20
N GLU A 5 26.61 -35.11 0.83
CA GLU A 5 25.17 -35.21 0.93
C GLU A 5 24.60 -34.34 -0.20
N LEU A 6 24.00 -34.99 -1.20
CA LEU A 6 23.29 -34.36 -2.30
C LEU A 6 21.94 -33.86 -1.79
N SER A 7 21.99 -32.93 -0.84
CA SER A 7 20.85 -32.28 -0.21
C SER A 7 20.96 -30.79 -0.50
N GLU A 8 19.94 -30.19 -1.09
CA GLU A 8 19.84 -28.72 -1.23
C GLU A 8 19.73 -28.04 0.15
N TYR A 9 19.38 -28.80 1.19
CA TYR A 9 19.31 -28.35 2.56
C TYR A 9 20.68 -28.48 3.23
N HIS A 10 21.19 -27.34 3.67
CA HIS A 10 22.37 -27.25 4.52
C HIS A 10 21.92 -27.31 5.98
N TYR A 11 22.40 -28.33 6.70
CA TYR A 11 22.16 -28.43 8.14
C TYR A 11 23.08 -27.44 8.86
N PHE A 12 22.50 -26.40 9.44
CA PHE A 12 23.23 -25.37 10.16
C PHE A 12 23.27 -25.61 11.67
N ASP A 13 22.86 -26.78 12.16
CA ASP A 13 22.72 -27.07 13.60
C ASP A 13 23.98 -26.76 14.40
N ASP A 14 25.16 -27.15 13.91
CA ASP A 14 26.44 -26.87 14.57
C ASP A 14 26.71 -25.36 14.67
N ILE A 15 26.40 -24.59 13.63
CA ILE A 15 26.58 -23.13 13.58
C ILE A 15 25.56 -22.44 14.49
N LEU A 16 24.31 -22.92 14.51
CA LEU A 16 23.26 -22.39 15.36
C LEU A 16 23.58 -22.63 16.84
N ILE A 17 24.15 -23.79 17.18
CA ILE A 17 24.64 -24.10 18.53
C ILE A 17 25.79 -23.18 18.92
N ASP A 18 26.79 -22.98 18.05
CA ASP A 18 27.93 -22.08 18.30
C ASP A 18 27.48 -20.63 18.53
N LEU A 19 26.51 -20.17 17.74
CA LEU A 19 25.92 -18.82 17.85
C LEU A 19 24.86 -18.70 18.95
N LYS A 20 24.49 -19.81 19.61
CA LYS A 20 23.43 -19.89 20.62
C LYS A 20 22.08 -19.37 20.12
N LEU A 21 21.79 -19.60 18.85
CA LEU A 21 20.54 -19.23 18.20
C LEU A 21 19.55 -20.37 18.28
N THR A 22 18.30 -20.04 18.60
CA THR A 22 17.18 -20.98 18.54
C THR A 22 16.58 -20.99 17.13
N PRO A 23 15.85 -22.05 16.72
CA PRO A 23 15.15 -22.06 15.43
C PRO A 23 14.27 -20.81 15.20
N ASP A 24 13.61 -20.31 16.26
CA ASP A 24 12.81 -19.08 16.24
C ASP A 24 13.64 -17.83 15.88
N ASP A 25 14.93 -17.80 16.21
CA ASP A 25 15.83 -16.67 15.90
C ASP A 25 16.31 -16.68 14.44
N VAL A 26 16.18 -17.82 13.75
CA VAL A 26 16.62 -18.02 12.36
C VAL A 26 15.45 -17.89 11.38
N GLU A 27 14.22 -17.88 11.88
CA GLU A 27 13.05 -17.61 11.06
C GLU A 27 13.18 -16.25 10.37
N ILE A 28 13.17 -16.27 9.03
CA ILE A 28 13.24 -15.05 8.23
C ILE A 28 11.90 -14.33 8.39
N PRO A 29 11.85 -13.17 9.08
CA PRO A 29 10.61 -12.46 9.26
C PRO A 29 10.14 -11.90 7.91
N ILE A 30 8.83 -11.98 7.65
CA ILE A 30 8.25 -11.39 6.45
C ILE A 30 8.57 -9.88 6.44
N PRO A 31 9.21 -9.36 5.38
CA PRO A 31 9.58 -7.96 5.34
C PRO A 31 8.38 -7.03 5.50
N LYS A 32 8.47 -6.08 6.43
CA LYS A 32 7.35 -5.21 6.81
C LYS A 32 6.92 -4.25 5.69
N TYR A 33 7.77 -4.01 4.69
CA TYR A 33 7.44 -3.12 3.56
C TYR A 33 6.26 -3.66 2.71
N PHE A 34 6.10 -4.99 2.60
CA PHE A 34 4.96 -5.59 1.90
C PHE A 34 3.61 -5.16 2.47
N VAL A 35 3.56 -4.92 3.79
CA VAL A 35 2.36 -4.43 4.48
C VAL A 35 2.35 -2.91 4.52
N ASN A 36 3.50 -2.28 4.82
CA ASN A 36 3.57 -0.84 5.07
C ASN A 36 3.40 0.00 3.80
N GLU A 37 4.02 -0.38 2.68
CA GLU A 37 3.93 0.36 1.42
C GLU A 37 2.55 0.16 0.78
N ASN A 38 2.02 -1.05 0.87
CA ASN A 38 0.68 -1.39 0.42
C ASN A 38 -0.40 -1.08 1.45
N PHE A 39 -0.09 -0.37 2.54
CA PHE A 39 -1.00 -0.19 3.67
C PHE A 39 -2.32 0.44 3.23
N ARG A 40 -2.28 1.42 2.32
CA ARG A 40 -3.49 2.04 1.77
C ARG A 40 -4.36 1.03 1.01
N ALA A 41 -3.78 0.30 0.06
CA ALA A 41 -4.48 -0.71 -0.72
C ALA A 41 -5.05 -1.84 0.16
N LEU A 42 -4.29 -2.26 1.18
CA LEU A 42 -4.74 -3.25 2.16
C LEU A 42 -5.91 -2.72 3.00
N ARG A 43 -5.86 -1.45 3.42
CA ARG A 43 -6.93 -0.81 4.20
C ARG A 43 -8.19 -0.61 3.36
N ASP A 44 -8.04 -0.23 2.09
CA ASP A 44 -9.15 -0.11 1.16
C ASP A 44 -9.82 -1.46 0.91
N ARG A 45 -9.00 -2.52 0.75
CA ARG A 45 -9.49 -3.90 0.61
C ARG A 45 -10.18 -4.39 1.89
N GLU A 46 -9.65 -4.06 3.06
CA GLU A 46 -10.27 -4.37 4.36
C GLU A 46 -11.65 -3.72 4.47
N HIS A 47 -11.75 -2.42 4.16
CA HIS A 47 -13.02 -1.71 4.16
C HIS A 47 -14.01 -2.29 3.14
N PHE A 48 -13.53 -2.71 1.96
CA PHE A 48 -14.34 -3.40 0.96
C PHE A 48 -14.87 -4.75 1.47
N LEU A 49 -14.03 -5.52 2.16
CA LEU A 49 -14.45 -6.78 2.79
C LEU A 49 -15.44 -6.55 3.92
N GLU A 50 -15.25 -5.53 4.76
CA GLU A 50 -16.23 -5.14 5.79
C GLU A 50 -17.58 -4.77 5.16
N HIS A 51 -17.56 -4.07 4.03
CA HIS A 51 -18.78 -3.75 3.29
C HIS A 51 -19.47 -5.00 2.73
N ILE A 52 -18.72 -5.93 2.13
CA ILE A 52 -19.29 -7.21 1.66
C ILE A 52 -19.85 -8.02 2.83
N LEU A 53 -19.12 -8.13 3.93
CA LEU A 53 -19.55 -8.89 5.11
C LEU A 53 -20.80 -8.27 5.75
N SER A 54 -20.93 -6.95 5.76
CA SER A 54 -22.14 -6.29 6.25
C SER A 54 -23.32 -6.50 5.30
N SER A 55 -23.10 -6.48 3.98
CA SER A 55 -24.12 -6.85 2.98
C SER A 55 -24.57 -8.31 3.12
N LEU A 56 -23.64 -9.24 3.29
CA LEU A 56 -23.95 -10.67 3.46
C LEU A 56 -24.66 -10.94 4.79
N LYS A 57 -24.29 -10.25 5.87
CA LYS A 57 -25.00 -10.32 7.15
C LYS A 57 -26.42 -9.78 7.05
N ALA A 58 -26.66 -8.74 6.24
CA ALA A 58 -28.01 -8.25 5.98
C ALA A 58 -28.87 -9.29 5.22
N ASP A 59 -28.23 -10.16 4.42
CA ASP A 59 -28.91 -11.30 3.78
C ASP A 59 -29.08 -12.50 4.73
N GLU A 60 -28.20 -12.70 5.71
CA GLU A 60 -28.39 -13.70 6.78
C GLU A 60 -29.44 -13.28 7.82
N GLU A 61 -29.64 -11.97 8.07
CA GLU A 61 -30.75 -11.47 8.90
C GLU A 61 -32.13 -11.67 8.25
N LYS A 62 -32.17 -12.00 6.94
CA LYS A 62 -33.34 -12.59 6.28
C LYS A 62 -33.44 -14.11 6.45
N SER A 63 -32.73 -14.73 7.41
CA SER A 63 -33.14 -16.05 7.88
C SER A 63 -34.56 -15.89 8.41
N GLU A 64 -35.51 -16.59 7.79
CA GLU A 64 -36.91 -16.64 8.17
C GLU A 64 -37.04 -16.50 9.70
N GLU A 65 -37.58 -15.36 10.17
CA GLU A 65 -37.86 -15.17 11.58
C GLU A 65 -38.62 -16.41 12.03
N VAL A 66 -37.98 -17.29 12.80
CA VAL A 66 -38.62 -18.50 13.30
C VAL A 66 -39.70 -18.02 14.25
N GLN A 67 -40.90 -17.83 13.71
CA GLN A 67 -42.00 -17.26 14.46
C GLN A 67 -42.29 -18.21 15.61
N MET A 68 -42.03 -17.75 16.83
CA MET A 68 -42.29 -18.54 18.02
C MET A 68 -43.75 -18.96 18.00
N THR A 69 -43.99 -20.27 18.07
CA THR A 69 -45.36 -20.76 18.17
C THR A 69 -45.99 -20.25 19.46
N LEU A 70 -47.31 -20.09 19.46
CA LEU A 70 -48.05 -19.58 20.62
C LEU A 70 -47.75 -20.41 21.89
N ASP A 71 -47.62 -21.73 21.77
CA ASP A 71 -47.25 -22.61 22.89
C ASP A 71 -45.81 -22.36 23.41
N GLN A 72 -44.85 -22.13 22.51
CA GLN A 72 -43.49 -21.76 22.90
C GLN A 72 -43.46 -20.42 23.64
N ALA A 73 -44.21 -19.42 23.16
CA ALA A 73 -44.34 -18.12 23.81
C ALA A 73 -44.95 -18.25 25.22
N ILE A 74 -46.04 -19.02 25.36
CA ILE A 74 -46.68 -19.28 26.66
C ILE A 74 -45.70 -19.97 27.62
N ARG A 75 -45.00 -21.02 27.19
CA ARG A 75 -44.03 -21.75 28.03
C ARG A 75 -42.89 -20.84 28.48
N LEU A 76 -42.40 -19.98 27.60
CA LEU A 76 -41.37 -18.99 27.91
C LEU A 76 -41.86 -18.04 29.01
N ILE A 77 -43.01 -17.39 28.79
CA ILE A 77 -43.60 -16.45 29.74
C ILE A 77 -43.81 -17.12 31.10
N GLN A 78 -44.42 -18.31 31.14
CA GLN A 78 -44.65 -19.05 32.38
C GLN A 78 -43.35 -19.42 33.10
N ARG A 79 -42.30 -19.83 32.37
CA ARG A 79 -41.00 -20.14 32.96
C ARG A 79 -40.36 -18.91 33.59
N HIS A 80 -40.39 -17.78 32.88
CA HIS A 80 -39.84 -16.53 33.39
C HIS A 80 -40.65 -15.98 34.57
N GLU A 81 -41.99 -16.09 34.55
CA GLU A 81 -42.83 -15.66 35.66
C GLU A 81 -42.64 -16.56 36.90
N ARG A 82 -42.57 -17.89 36.74
CA ARG A 82 -42.20 -18.80 37.85
C ARG A 82 -40.82 -18.47 38.40
N ALA A 83 -39.84 -18.19 37.54
CA ALA A 83 -38.49 -17.80 37.96
C ALA A 83 -38.49 -16.46 38.70
N ARG A 84 -39.26 -15.46 38.23
CA ARG A 84 -39.41 -14.16 38.89
C ARG A 84 -40.04 -14.32 40.27
N GLN A 85 -41.14 -15.06 40.37
CA GLN A 85 -41.80 -15.38 41.64
C GLN A 85 -40.88 -16.15 42.58
N GLY A 86 -40.12 -17.12 42.06
CA GLY A 86 -39.11 -17.85 42.82
C GLY A 86 -38.03 -16.94 43.39
N ARG A 87 -37.50 -16.01 42.58
CA ARG A 87 -36.51 -15.01 43.04
C ARG A 87 -37.08 -14.08 44.10
N ILE A 88 -38.30 -13.57 43.92
CA ILE A 88 -38.95 -12.68 44.89
C ILE A 88 -39.20 -13.42 46.21
N ARG A 89 -39.75 -14.63 46.17
CA ARG A 89 -39.95 -15.46 47.37
C ARG A 89 -38.63 -15.79 48.05
N ALA A 90 -37.59 -16.15 47.29
CA ALA A 90 -36.27 -16.43 47.85
C ALA A 90 -35.65 -15.20 48.52
N LYS A 91 -35.82 -14.01 47.92
CA LYS A 91 -35.38 -12.74 48.52
C LYS A 91 -36.13 -12.46 49.82
N PHE A 92 -37.46 -12.53 49.79
CA PHE A 92 -38.31 -12.29 50.96
C PHE A 92 -38.02 -13.29 52.10
N MET A 93 -37.92 -14.58 51.80
CA MET A 93 -37.56 -15.60 52.79
C MET A 93 -36.15 -15.41 53.35
N ARG A 94 -35.21 -14.89 52.54
CA ARG A 94 -33.87 -14.55 53.03
C ARG A 94 -33.92 -13.35 53.98
N GLU A 95 -34.70 -12.33 53.65
CA GLU A 95 -34.90 -11.15 54.52
C GLU A 95 -35.56 -11.54 55.85
N ILE A 96 -36.61 -12.38 55.83
CA ILE A 96 -37.22 -12.92 57.04
C ILE A 96 -36.20 -13.68 57.87
N ARG A 97 -35.42 -14.60 57.27
CA ARG A 97 -34.39 -15.35 58.02
C ARG A 97 -33.32 -14.44 58.61
N GLN A 98 -32.91 -13.40 57.88
CA GLN A 98 -31.95 -12.43 58.41
C GLN A 98 -32.54 -11.63 59.57
N GLN A 99 -33.82 -11.23 59.50
CA GLN A 99 -34.51 -10.57 60.60
C GLN A 99 -34.67 -11.50 61.81
N GLU A 100 -35.08 -12.75 61.61
CA GLU A 100 -35.14 -13.78 62.65
C GLU A 100 -33.76 -14.04 63.28
N GLU A 101 -32.69 -14.09 62.48
CA GLU A 101 -31.32 -14.23 62.98
C GLU A 101 -30.88 -13.00 63.78
N VAL A 102 -31.24 -11.79 63.33
CA VAL A 102 -30.95 -10.55 64.06
C VAL A 102 -31.75 -10.48 65.37
N GLU A 103 -33.04 -10.84 65.37
CA GLU A 103 -33.87 -10.89 66.56
C GLU A 103 -33.42 -11.97 67.54
N LYS A 104 -33.07 -13.16 67.05
CA LYS A 104 -32.42 -14.20 67.87
C LYS A 104 -31.09 -13.73 68.41
N SER A 105 -30.26 -13.04 67.63
CA SER A 105 -28.97 -12.51 68.11
C SER A 105 -29.10 -11.37 69.13
N LYS A 106 -30.27 -10.70 69.17
CA LYS A 106 -30.62 -9.70 70.19
C LYS A 106 -31.20 -10.34 71.47
N GLY A 107 -31.75 -11.55 71.39
CA GLY A 107 -32.35 -12.28 72.52
C GLY A 107 -31.55 -13.46 73.06
N GLU A 108 -30.60 -14.02 72.31
CA GLU A 108 -29.62 -15.01 72.78
C GLU A 108 -28.34 -14.30 73.20
N ASP A 109 -27.82 -14.68 74.38
CA ASP A 109 -26.46 -14.38 74.79
C ASP A 109 -25.50 -14.66 73.63
N ARG A 110 -24.78 -13.63 73.19
CA ARG A 110 -23.75 -13.67 72.14
C ARG A 110 -22.92 -14.93 72.35
N LYS A 111 -23.06 -15.95 71.49
CA LYS A 111 -22.38 -17.26 71.65
C LYS A 111 -20.91 -17.03 71.99
N THR A 112 -20.58 -17.22 73.26
CA THR A 112 -19.23 -17.10 73.77
C THR A 112 -18.55 -18.41 73.46
N TYR A 113 -17.74 -18.40 72.40
CA TYR A 113 -16.91 -19.56 72.10
C TYR A 113 -15.86 -19.69 73.20
N THR A 114 -15.72 -20.91 73.72
CA THR A 114 -14.53 -21.25 74.50
C THR A 114 -13.30 -21.11 73.61
N GLN A 115 -12.12 -20.92 74.21
CA GLN A 115 -10.88 -20.77 73.46
C GLN A 115 -10.62 -21.96 72.51
N GLU A 116 -11.00 -23.17 72.93
CA GLU A 116 -10.86 -24.40 72.15
C GLU A 116 -11.82 -24.43 70.94
N GLU A 117 -13.09 -24.07 71.14
CA GLU A 117 -14.07 -24.00 70.04
C GLU A 117 -13.69 -22.93 69.01
N ALA A 118 -13.25 -21.76 69.47
CA ALA A 118 -12.75 -20.70 68.61
C ALA A 118 -11.54 -21.18 67.80
N ALA A 119 -10.58 -21.86 68.45
CA ALA A 119 -9.41 -22.43 67.78
C ALA A 119 -9.80 -23.45 66.70
N ILE A 120 -10.78 -24.32 66.95
CA ILE A 120 -11.28 -25.28 65.95
C ILE A 120 -11.88 -24.56 64.74
N ILE A 121 -12.66 -23.50 64.95
CA ILE A 121 -13.24 -22.70 63.86
C ILE A 121 -12.15 -22.05 63.02
N PHE A 122 -11.16 -21.42 63.66
CA PHE A 122 -10.02 -20.82 62.95
C PHE A 122 -9.23 -21.85 62.16
N GLN A 123 -8.93 -23.00 62.76
CA GLN A 123 -8.21 -24.08 62.09
C GLN A 123 -9.00 -24.62 60.90
N LYS A 124 -10.33 -24.77 61.01
CA LYS A 124 -11.19 -25.20 59.90
C LYS A 124 -11.17 -24.21 58.75
N ILE A 125 -11.33 -22.91 59.04
CA ILE A 125 -11.29 -21.85 58.03
C ILE A 125 -9.93 -21.81 57.34
N TRP A 126 -8.85 -21.86 58.13
CA TRP A 126 -7.47 -21.83 57.63
C TRP A 126 -7.17 -23.03 56.75
N ARG A 127 -7.51 -24.25 57.19
CA ARG A 127 -7.37 -25.48 56.38
C ARG A 127 -8.15 -25.37 55.07
N GLY A 128 -9.37 -24.84 55.11
CA GLY A 128 -10.17 -24.60 53.91
C GLY A 128 -9.52 -23.59 52.96
N PHE A 129 -8.97 -22.49 53.48
CA PHE A 129 -8.23 -21.51 52.68
C PHE A 129 -6.97 -22.11 52.05
N CYS A 130 -6.14 -22.80 52.84
CA CYS A 130 -4.95 -23.48 52.34
C CYS A 130 -5.28 -24.51 51.25
N CYS A 131 -6.35 -25.30 51.45
CA CYS A 131 -6.80 -26.26 50.46
C CYS A 131 -7.22 -25.59 49.16
N ARG A 132 -8.07 -24.54 49.21
CA ARG A 132 -8.47 -23.78 48.02
C ARG A 132 -7.29 -23.14 47.30
N LYS A 133 -6.34 -22.57 48.04
CA LYS A 133 -5.11 -22.00 47.47
C LYS A 133 -4.30 -23.07 46.75
N LYS A 134 -4.16 -24.26 47.33
CA LYS A 134 -3.45 -25.39 46.72
C LYS A 134 -4.17 -25.90 45.47
N VAL A 135 -5.49 -26.09 45.52
CA VAL A 135 -6.30 -26.51 44.37
C VAL A 135 -6.22 -25.50 43.24
N HIS A 136 -6.25 -24.20 43.55
CA HIS A 136 -6.08 -23.16 42.54
C HIS A 136 -4.68 -23.20 41.91
N ALA A 137 -3.63 -23.44 42.69
CA ALA A 137 -2.28 -23.59 42.17
C ALA A 137 -2.18 -24.82 41.25
N MET A 138 -2.65 -26.00 41.70
CA MET A 138 -2.64 -27.23 40.88
C MET A 138 -3.44 -27.08 39.59
N ARG A 139 -4.60 -26.41 39.64
CA ARG A 139 -5.40 -26.13 38.45
C ARG A 139 -4.68 -25.19 37.47
N ASN A 140 -3.99 -24.18 37.98
CA ASN A 140 -3.19 -23.30 37.12
C ASN A 140 -2.01 -24.05 36.49
N GLU A 141 -1.32 -24.90 37.26
CA GLU A 141 -0.25 -25.76 36.76
C GLU A 141 -0.76 -26.71 35.66
N GLU A 142 -1.95 -27.29 35.84
CA GLU A 142 -2.60 -28.14 34.85
C GLU A 142 -2.98 -27.35 33.59
N LEU A 143 -3.55 -26.15 33.71
CA LEU A 143 -3.86 -25.28 32.56
C LEU A 143 -2.61 -24.90 31.77
N VAL A 144 -1.49 -24.69 32.48
CA VAL A 144 -0.19 -24.44 31.86
C VAL A 144 0.33 -25.69 31.15
N TRP A 145 0.24 -26.86 31.80
CA TRP A 145 0.67 -28.13 31.24
C TRP A 145 -0.14 -28.53 29.99
N LEU A 146 -1.45 -28.27 30.00
CA LEU A 146 -2.34 -28.46 28.85
C LEU A 146 -2.16 -27.41 27.74
N GLY A 147 -1.34 -26.37 27.96
CA GLY A 147 -1.12 -25.28 27.01
C GLY A 147 -2.31 -24.31 26.86
N MET A 148 -3.29 -24.36 27.76
CA MET A 148 -4.44 -23.42 27.75
C MET A 148 -4.05 -22.05 28.30
N VAL A 149 -3.03 -21.99 29.15
CA VAL A 149 -2.46 -20.75 29.69
C VAL A 149 -0.94 -20.81 29.49
N PRO A 150 -0.30 -19.77 28.96
CA PRO A 150 1.16 -19.78 28.83
C PRO A 150 1.83 -19.80 30.20
N SER A 151 2.85 -20.66 30.34
CA SER A 151 3.63 -20.86 31.57
C SER A 151 4.27 -19.59 32.11
N ASN A 152 4.65 -18.67 31.22
CA ASN A 152 5.37 -17.46 31.55
C ASN A 152 4.70 -16.24 30.91
N LEU A 153 3.57 -15.81 31.47
CA LEU A 153 2.90 -14.57 31.05
C LEU A 153 3.84 -13.35 31.09
N HIS A 154 4.82 -13.34 32.01
CA HIS A 154 5.84 -12.29 32.08
C HIS A 154 6.76 -12.28 30.86
N HIS A 155 7.21 -13.43 30.34
CA HIS A 155 8.07 -13.47 29.14
C HIS A 155 7.30 -13.11 27.86
N ILE A 156 5.99 -13.39 27.81
CA ILE A 156 5.14 -13.07 26.66
C ILE A 156 4.67 -11.61 26.69
N ALA A 157 4.37 -11.05 27.88
CA ALA A 157 3.84 -9.70 28.01
C ALA A 157 4.93 -8.64 28.23
N GLN A 158 6.05 -8.98 28.88
CA GLN A 158 7.14 -8.03 29.14
C GLN A 158 8.23 -8.18 28.09
N LYS A 159 8.04 -7.47 26.97
CA LYS A 159 9.14 -7.19 26.03
C LYS A 159 10.35 -6.64 26.80
N SER A 160 11.56 -7.11 26.45
CA SER A 160 12.80 -6.63 27.05
C SER A 160 12.95 -5.11 26.87
N SER A 161 13.73 -4.44 27.72
CA SER A 161 13.98 -2.99 27.60
C SER A 161 14.59 -2.62 26.25
N ILE A 162 15.44 -3.50 25.72
CA ILE A 162 16.09 -3.37 24.41
C ILE A 162 15.04 -3.47 23.29
N THR A 163 14.15 -4.46 23.34
CA THR A 163 13.06 -4.62 22.37
C THR A 163 12.11 -3.42 22.39
N LYS A 164 11.76 -2.91 23.58
CA LYS A 164 10.92 -1.71 23.74
C LYS A 164 11.60 -0.44 23.20
N LEU A 165 12.93 -0.37 23.24
CA LEU A 165 13.67 0.75 22.66
C LEU A 165 13.71 0.63 21.13
N ALA A 166 14.00 -0.57 20.60
CA ALA A 166 13.98 -0.84 19.18
C ALA A 166 12.61 -0.52 18.54
N ASP A 167 11.51 -0.97 19.16
CA ASP A 167 10.15 -0.67 18.70
C ASP A 167 9.87 0.84 18.64
N ARG A 168 10.40 1.62 19.60
CA ARG A 168 10.26 3.09 19.62
C ARG A 168 11.06 3.75 18.51
N VAL A 169 12.31 3.34 18.30
CA VAL A 169 13.15 3.85 17.23
C VAL A 169 12.53 3.54 15.87
N ASP A 170 12.04 2.31 15.68
CA ASP A 170 11.30 1.90 14.50
C ASP A 170 10.06 2.76 14.27
N ALA A 171 9.27 3.04 15.31
CA ALA A 171 8.09 3.89 15.20
C ALA A 171 8.43 5.32 14.76
N VAL A 172 9.47 5.92 15.36
CA VAL A 172 9.94 7.27 14.97
C VAL A 172 10.42 7.26 13.53
N ARG A 173 11.24 6.27 13.14
CA ARG A 173 11.75 6.14 11.77
C ARG A 173 10.62 6.05 10.75
N ARG A 174 9.54 5.32 11.06
CA ARG A 174 8.36 5.22 10.17
C ARG A 174 7.67 6.56 9.95
N VAL A 175 7.50 7.35 11.02
CA VAL A 175 6.90 8.69 10.90
C VAL A 175 7.78 9.58 10.02
N THR A 176 9.09 9.58 10.25
CA THR A 176 10.04 10.36 9.44
C THR A 176 10.03 9.92 7.96
N GLN A 177 10.00 8.62 7.68
CA GLN A 177 9.88 8.09 6.32
C GLN A 177 8.62 8.57 5.61
N ASN A 178 7.49 8.60 6.31
CA ASN A 178 6.24 9.08 5.73
C ASN A 178 6.28 10.58 5.41
N ILE A 179 6.91 11.39 6.27
CA ILE A 179 7.10 12.82 6.03
C ILE A 179 7.96 13.05 4.78
N TYR A 180 9.09 12.34 4.67
CA TYR A 180 9.97 12.47 3.50
C TYR A 180 9.32 12.00 2.20
N GLU A 181 8.51 10.94 2.25
CA GLU A 181 7.74 10.51 1.08
C GLU A 181 6.76 11.60 0.63
N GLN A 182 6.04 12.24 1.56
CA GLN A 182 5.14 13.34 1.21
C GLN A 182 5.89 14.54 0.63
N GLU A 183 7.03 14.90 1.23
CA GLU A 183 7.89 15.99 0.73
C GLU A 183 8.42 15.68 -0.67
N TYR A 184 8.82 14.44 -0.93
CA TYR A 184 9.27 13.98 -2.25
C TYR A 184 8.16 14.10 -3.30
N GLN A 185 6.96 13.59 -3.00
CA GLN A 185 5.81 13.69 -3.91
C GLN A 185 5.44 15.15 -4.21
N GLN A 186 5.47 16.02 -3.20
CA GLN A 186 5.26 17.45 -3.40
C GLN A 186 6.38 18.10 -4.20
N ALA A 187 7.63 17.70 -4.00
CA ALA A 187 8.77 18.21 -4.74
C ALA A 187 8.67 17.86 -6.22
N LEU A 188 8.22 16.64 -6.57
CA LEU A 188 7.97 16.26 -7.97
C LEU A 188 6.99 17.20 -8.66
N VAL A 189 5.86 17.52 -8.00
CA VAL A 189 4.87 18.46 -8.54
C VAL A 189 5.47 19.85 -8.69
N LYS A 190 6.13 20.36 -7.64
CA LYS A 190 6.75 21.69 -7.65
C LYS A 190 7.82 21.84 -8.75
N VAL A 191 8.67 20.82 -8.94
CA VAL A 191 9.70 20.83 -9.98
C VAL A 191 9.05 20.80 -11.36
N LYS A 192 8.03 19.97 -11.57
CA LYS A 192 7.30 19.91 -12.84
C LYS A 192 6.61 21.23 -13.18
N GLU A 193 5.96 21.86 -12.20
CA GLU A 193 5.35 23.19 -12.38
C GLU A 193 6.40 24.25 -12.68
N LYS A 194 7.52 24.24 -11.96
CA LYS A 194 8.63 25.17 -12.20
C LYS A 194 9.17 25.05 -13.63
N ILE A 195 9.44 23.83 -14.10
CA ILE A 195 9.91 23.60 -15.49
C ILE A 195 8.86 24.12 -16.48
N ARG A 196 7.58 23.83 -16.25
CA ARG A 196 6.50 24.32 -17.11
C ARG A 196 6.42 25.85 -17.16
N ASP A 197 6.65 26.53 -16.05
CA ASP A 197 6.59 28.00 -15.99
C ASP A 197 7.85 28.65 -16.58
N THR A 198 9.03 28.04 -16.42
CA THR A 198 10.29 28.58 -16.94
C THR A 198 10.51 28.26 -18.41
N GLU A 199 10.30 27.01 -18.82
CA GLU A 199 10.57 26.53 -20.18
C GLU A 199 9.34 26.56 -21.08
N GLY A 200 8.13 26.46 -20.50
CA GLY A 200 6.89 26.43 -21.28
C GLY A 200 6.66 27.67 -22.15
N PRO A 201 6.93 28.91 -21.70
CA PRO A 201 6.81 30.09 -22.56
C PRO A 201 7.75 30.04 -23.77
N ASP A 202 9.01 29.64 -23.56
CA ASP A 202 10.03 29.54 -24.60
C ASP A 202 9.69 28.41 -25.58
N MET A 203 9.35 27.22 -25.09
CA MET A 203 8.88 26.09 -25.90
C MET A 203 7.68 26.49 -26.76
N ARG A 204 6.71 27.20 -26.19
CA ARG A 204 5.53 27.68 -26.91
C ARG A 204 5.91 28.67 -28.02
N GLU A 205 6.86 29.57 -27.77
CA GLU A 205 7.30 30.52 -28.78
C GLU A 205 8.09 29.83 -29.89
N THR A 206 9.00 28.91 -29.54
CA THR A 206 9.72 28.07 -30.52
C THR A 206 8.75 27.28 -31.38
N MET A 207 7.71 26.67 -30.79
CA MET A 207 6.67 25.95 -31.55
C MET A 207 5.90 26.90 -32.49
N ARG A 208 5.58 28.12 -32.06
CA ARG A 208 4.93 29.12 -32.92
C ARG A 208 5.84 29.56 -34.06
N ASP A 209 7.13 29.72 -33.81
CA ASP A 209 8.12 30.05 -34.83
C ASP A 209 8.25 28.95 -35.88
N GLN A 210 8.33 27.69 -35.47
CA GLN A 210 8.35 26.55 -36.38
C GLN A 210 7.08 26.49 -37.25
N MET A 211 5.91 26.74 -36.66
CA MET A 211 4.67 26.85 -37.42
C MET A 211 4.74 28.01 -38.43
N ARG A 212 5.13 29.22 -38.00
CA ARG A 212 5.27 30.39 -38.87
C ARG A 212 6.24 30.14 -40.02
N GLN A 213 7.38 29.53 -39.73
CA GLN A 213 8.41 29.17 -40.70
C GLN A 213 7.84 28.20 -41.74
N TRP A 214 7.18 27.13 -41.32
CA TRP A 214 6.53 26.19 -42.22
C TRP A 214 5.49 26.85 -43.14
N PHE A 215 4.67 27.77 -42.61
CA PHE A 215 3.71 28.54 -43.42
C PHE A 215 4.39 29.40 -44.50
N ILE A 216 5.51 30.04 -44.15
CA ILE A 216 6.28 30.89 -45.07
C ILE A 216 6.92 30.02 -46.15
N GLU A 217 7.60 28.93 -45.78
CA GLU A 217 8.27 28.02 -46.72
C GLU A 217 7.27 27.39 -47.70
N CYS A 218 6.09 26.97 -47.22
CA CYS A 218 5.04 26.46 -48.08
C CYS A 218 4.49 27.53 -49.04
N ARG A 219 4.33 28.78 -48.58
CA ARG A 219 3.90 29.89 -49.45
C ARG A 219 4.93 30.21 -50.52
N ASP A 220 6.21 30.26 -50.16
CA ASP A 220 7.27 30.59 -51.11
C ASP A 220 7.40 29.50 -52.20
N ALA A 221 7.15 28.24 -51.85
CA ALA A 221 7.14 27.12 -52.81
C ALA A 221 5.86 27.06 -53.68
N THR A 222 4.67 27.24 -53.11
CA THR A 222 3.39 27.00 -53.80
C THR A 222 2.66 28.28 -54.25
N GLY A 223 3.10 29.45 -53.79
CA GLY A 223 2.50 30.76 -54.09
C GLY A 223 1.23 31.08 -53.27
N ARG A 224 0.75 30.17 -52.43
CA ARG A 224 -0.43 30.34 -51.55
C ARG A 224 -0.11 29.79 -50.15
N PHE A 225 -0.72 30.34 -49.12
CA PHE A 225 -0.61 29.76 -47.77
C PHE A 225 -1.25 28.36 -47.73
N PRO A 226 -0.59 27.38 -47.11
CA PRO A 226 -1.15 26.04 -46.92
C PRO A 226 -2.29 26.05 -45.90
N ASP A 227 -3.21 25.10 -46.01
CA ASP A 227 -4.18 24.80 -44.95
C ASP A 227 -3.53 23.88 -43.89
N TYR A 228 -4.05 23.89 -42.66
CA TYR A 228 -3.51 23.02 -41.60
C TYR A 228 -3.74 21.54 -41.95
N PRO A 229 -2.80 20.63 -41.61
CA PRO A 229 -2.96 19.19 -41.85
C PRO A 229 -4.18 18.64 -41.09
N GLU A 230 -4.94 17.75 -41.73
CA GLU A 230 -6.11 17.10 -41.12
C GLU A 230 -5.70 16.05 -40.06
N GLU A 231 -6.62 15.70 -39.16
CA GLU A 231 -6.39 14.71 -38.09
C GLU A 231 -5.93 13.34 -38.64
N GLY A 232 -6.43 12.93 -39.81
CA GLY A 232 -6.06 11.67 -40.46
C GLY A 232 -4.60 11.62 -40.97
N GLU A 233 -3.98 12.78 -41.21
CA GLU A 233 -2.58 12.90 -41.66
C GLU A 233 -1.61 13.19 -40.51
N GLY A 234 -2.09 13.18 -39.26
CA GLY A 234 -1.31 13.45 -38.06
C GLY A 234 -1.40 14.90 -37.55
N GLY A 235 -2.30 15.72 -38.10
CA GLY A 235 -2.63 17.05 -37.59
C GLY A 235 -1.43 18.00 -37.45
N SER A 236 -1.45 18.87 -36.44
CA SER A 236 -0.37 19.83 -36.16
C SER A 236 0.97 19.16 -35.80
N ALA A 237 0.97 17.89 -35.41
CA ALA A 237 2.20 17.14 -35.14
C ALA A 237 3.02 16.88 -36.43
N ALA A 238 2.39 16.89 -37.61
CA ALA A 238 3.09 16.77 -38.88
C ALA A 238 4.01 17.97 -39.18
N ILE A 239 3.74 19.14 -38.59
CA ILE A 239 4.50 20.39 -38.77
C ILE A 239 5.82 20.36 -37.97
N PHE A 240 5.85 19.62 -36.86
CA PHE A 240 6.97 19.58 -35.92
C PHE A 240 7.95 18.43 -36.17
N LYS A 241 7.72 17.61 -37.19
CA LYS A 241 8.70 16.59 -37.60
C LYS A 241 9.88 17.32 -38.24
N GLU A 242 11.07 17.22 -37.63
CA GLU A 242 12.31 17.67 -38.25
C GLU A 242 12.51 16.88 -39.56
N LYS A 243 12.12 17.47 -40.69
CA LYS A 243 12.39 16.90 -42.00
C LYS A 243 13.82 17.23 -42.37
N THR A 244 14.59 16.21 -42.71
CA THR A 244 15.93 16.40 -43.25
C THR A 244 15.83 17.17 -44.59
N PRO A 245 16.80 18.03 -44.93
CA PRO A 245 16.75 18.84 -46.16
C PRO A 245 16.47 18.01 -47.44
N GLU A 246 16.91 16.75 -47.46
CA GLU A 246 16.74 15.81 -48.56
C GLU A 246 15.32 15.24 -48.72
N GLU A 247 14.49 15.28 -47.67
CA GLU A 247 13.09 14.83 -47.70
C GLU A 247 12.16 15.96 -48.19
N LEU A 248 12.46 17.20 -47.84
CA LEU A 248 11.78 18.39 -48.36
C LEU A 248 12.00 18.55 -49.87
N GLU A 249 13.22 18.31 -50.37
CA GLU A 249 13.49 18.33 -51.81
C GLU A 249 12.76 17.21 -52.58
N ARG A 250 12.53 16.05 -51.95
CA ARG A 250 11.78 14.95 -52.56
C ARG A 250 10.29 15.22 -52.63
N GLU A 251 9.68 15.74 -51.56
CA GLU A 251 8.27 16.13 -51.56
C GLU A 251 8.00 17.32 -52.50
N LEU A 252 8.94 18.27 -52.62
CA LEU A 252 8.83 19.38 -53.58
C LEU A 252 8.91 18.88 -55.02
N LYS A 253 9.79 17.92 -55.33
CA LYS A 253 9.85 17.28 -56.67
C LYS A 253 8.58 16.48 -56.98
N GLU A 254 8.05 15.76 -56.01
CA GLU A 254 6.82 14.97 -56.19
C GLU A 254 5.58 15.88 -56.39
N LYS A 255 5.53 17.02 -55.69
CA LYS A 255 4.50 18.06 -55.92
C LYS A 255 4.70 18.85 -57.22
N GLU A 256 5.94 19.11 -57.63
CA GLU A 256 6.25 19.72 -58.93
C GLU A 256 5.85 18.80 -60.10
N GLU A 257 6.13 17.50 -60.01
CA GLU A 257 5.72 16.48 -60.98
C GLU A 257 4.19 16.32 -61.04
N ALA A 258 3.49 16.46 -59.91
CA ALA A 258 2.03 16.51 -59.88
C ALA A 258 1.47 17.80 -60.53
N SER A 259 2.16 18.95 -60.37
CA SER A 259 1.74 20.23 -60.94
C SER A 259 1.97 20.32 -62.46
N GLN A 260 3.00 19.63 -62.99
CA GLN A 260 3.31 19.63 -64.43
C GLN A 260 2.34 18.79 -65.27
N LYS A 261 1.60 17.86 -64.68
CA LYS A 261 0.51 17.13 -65.37
C LYS A 261 -0.76 17.97 -65.58
N GLY A 262 -0.86 19.17 -65.01
CA GLY A 262 -2.10 19.98 -64.98
C GLY A 262 -2.17 21.24 -65.85
N LYS A 263 -1.12 21.67 -66.57
CA LYS A 263 -1.14 22.96 -67.32
C LYS A 263 -0.68 22.84 -68.77
N GLY A 264 -1.65 22.74 -69.68
CA GLY A 264 -1.48 22.98 -71.12
C GLY A 264 -2.14 24.30 -71.56
N LYS A 265 -1.40 25.07 -72.39
CA LYS A 265 -1.75 26.34 -73.10
C LYS A 265 -1.87 27.58 -72.19
N ASP A 266 -1.25 28.75 -72.45
CA ASP A 266 -1.05 29.46 -73.71
C ASP A 266 0.13 30.48 -73.64
N LYS A 267 0.63 30.94 -74.79
CA LYS A 267 1.83 31.78 -75.05
C LYS A 267 1.53 33.30 -74.99
N GLY A 268 2.53 34.13 -74.62
CA GLY A 268 2.47 35.59 -74.90
C GLY A 268 3.60 36.52 -74.40
N LYS A 269 4.75 36.55 -75.11
CA LYS A 269 5.68 37.69 -75.41
C LYS A 269 5.99 38.87 -74.43
N ALA A 270 7.29 38.94 -74.08
CA ALA A 270 8.27 40.06 -74.22
C ALA A 270 8.23 41.36 -73.35
N LYS A 271 9.31 41.63 -72.58
CA LYS A 271 10.36 42.67 -72.80
C LYS A 271 11.34 42.81 -71.62
N LYS A 272 12.65 42.96 -71.93
CA LYS A 272 13.77 43.48 -71.08
C LYS A 272 13.65 45.01 -70.92
N PRO A 273 14.34 45.73 -69.98
CA PRO A 273 15.75 45.55 -69.58
C PRO A 273 16.16 45.82 -68.10
N SER A 274 17.42 45.42 -67.81
CA SER A 274 18.34 45.65 -66.66
C SER A 274 18.66 47.14 -66.37
N PRO A 275 19.49 47.59 -65.36
CA PRO A 275 20.60 46.87 -64.68
C PRO A 275 21.04 47.32 -63.23
N LYS A 276 22.16 46.70 -62.74
CA LYS A 276 23.14 47.11 -61.68
C LYS A 276 22.72 46.86 -60.22
N LYS A 277 23.57 46.45 -59.26
CA LYS A 277 25.01 46.74 -59.04
C LYS A 277 25.63 45.74 -58.02
N ASP A 278 26.96 45.63 -58.07
CA ASP A 278 27.89 44.89 -57.18
C ASP A 278 27.72 45.16 -55.67
N ASP A 279 28.05 44.18 -54.82
CA ASP A 279 29.16 44.35 -53.87
C ASP A 279 29.74 43.03 -53.31
N LYS A 280 30.96 43.16 -52.79
CA LYS A 280 32.03 42.20 -52.53
C LYS A 280 32.10 41.77 -51.06
N GLN A 281 32.79 40.63 -50.83
CA GLN A 281 33.53 40.25 -49.60
C GLN A 281 32.66 39.85 -48.36
N LYS A 282 33.04 38.95 -47.44
CA LYS A 282 34.34 38.36 -47.05
C LYS A 282 34.10 37.16 -46.11
N LYS A 283 34.86 36.07 -46.30
CA LYS A 283 35.52 35.18 -45.31
C LYS A 283 35.09 35.32 -43.83
N LYS A 284 34.66 34.21 -43.22
CA LYS A 284 35.23 33.73 -41.93
C LYS A 284 35.04 32.22 -41.72
N LYS A 285 36.18 31.56 -41.64
CA LYS A 285 36.43 30.18 -41.20
C LYS A 285 36.29 30.17 -39.66
N LYS A 286 35.51 29.26 -39.09
CA LYS A 286 35.57 28.91 -37.67
C LYS A 286 35.38 27.40 -37.57
N GLY A 287 36.39 26.72 -37.05
CA GLY A 287 36.41 25.27 -36.91
C GLY A 287 35.52 24.81 -35.77
N GLU A 288 34.91 23.64 -35.96
CA GLU A 288 34.33 22.82 -34.92
C GLU A 288 35.45 21.93 -34.37
N ASP A 289 35.87 22.20 -33.13
CA ASP A 289 36.34 21.15 -32.23
C ASP A 289 35.09 20.50 -31.65
N GLU A 290 34.65 19.38 -32.22
CA GLU A 290 33.71 18.48 -31.53
C GLU A 290 34.48 17.79 -30.40
N GLN A 291 34.17 18.16 -29.16
CA GLN A 291 34.52 17.35 -28.00
C GLN A 291 33.74 16.03 -28.10
N GLU A 292 34.45 14.93 -28.38
CA GLU A 292 33.94 13.57 -28.22
C GLU A 292 33.46 13.39 -26.76
N GLY A 293 32.14 13.46 -26.58
CA GLY A 293 31.49 13.07 -25.33
C GLY A 293 31.66 11.58 -25.05
N PHE A 294 31.79 11.24 -23.78
CA PHE A 294 31.91 9.87 -23.28
C PHE A 294 30.72 9.00 -23.75
N LYS A 295 30.98 8.02 -24.64
CA LYS A 295 30.00 7.01 -25.06
C LYS A 295 30.16 5.76 -24.19
N MET A 296 29.08 5.34 -23.54
CA MET A 296 29.08 4.09 -22.76
C MET A 296 29.16 2.88 -23.69
N SER A 297 29.99 1.92 -23.31
CA SER A 297 30.10 0.64 -24.02
C SER A 297 28.79 -0.14 -23.94
N PRO A 298 28.41 -0.89 -24.99
CA PRO A 298 27.21 -1.72 -24.97
C PRO A 298 27.26 -2.75 -23.84
N SER A 299 26.13 -2.97 -23.17
CA SER A 299 26.01 -3.88 -22.03
C SER A 299 26.23 -5.34 -22.45
N ALA A 300 27.05 -6.05 -21.69
CA ALA A 300 27.31 -7.48 -21.89
C ALA A 300 26.08 -8.37 -21.61
N PHE A 301 25.09 -7.87 -20.86
CA PHE A 301 23.97 -8.68 -20.35
C PHE A 301 22.65 -8.42 -21.09
N LEU A 302 22.64 -7.50 -22.06
CA LEU A 302 21.43 -7.12 -22.80
C LEU A 302 20.95 -8.27 -23.71
N GLY A 303 21.87 -9.08 -24.23
CA GLY A 303 21.57 -10.27 -25.01
C GLY A 303 20.83 -11.33 -24.18
N ASP A 304 21.40 -11.70 -23.03
CA ASP A 304 20.84 -12.71 -22.13
C ASP A 304 19.43 -12.34 -21.65
N LEU A 305 19.20 -11.05 -21.40
CA LEU A 305 17.88 -10.55 -20.99
C LEU A 305 16.84 -10.69 -22.11
N HIS A 306 17.24 -10.41 -23.36
CA HIS A 306 16.37 -10.52 -24.52
C HIS A 306 16.02 -11.99 -24.82
N GLU A 307 16.98 -12.89 -24.63
CA GLU A 307 16.81 -14.33 -24.80
C GLU A 307 15.91 -14.93 -23.69
N GLY A 308 16.08 -14.47 -22.45
CA GLY A 308 15.21 -14.84 -21.33
C GLY A 308 13.75 -14.41 -21.52
N CYS A 309 13.52 -13.23 -22.11
CA CYS A 309 12.16 -12.75 -22.40
C CYS A 309 11.44 -13.57 -23.48
N HIS A 310 12.18 -14.15 -24.44
CA HIS A 310 11.57 -15.00 -25.48
C HIS A 310 11.15 -16.38 -24.98
N ASN A 311 11.71 -16.87 -23.86
CA ASN A 311 11.35 -18.16 -23.28
C ASN A 311 10.00 -18.15 -22.52
N TYR A 312 9.33 -17.00 -22.42
CA TYR A 312 8.06 -16.83 -21.71
C TYR A 312 6.90 -16.37 -22.61
N GLN A 313 7.03 -16.49 -23.94
CA GLN A 313 5.93 -16.32 -24.92
C GLN A 313 5.43 -17.67 -25.42
#